data_AF-A0A420YVV7-F1
#
_entry.id   AF-A0A420YVV7-F1
#
_cell.length_a   1.000
_cell.length_b   1.000
_cell.length_c   1.000
_cell.angle_alpha   90.00
_cell.angle_beta   90.00
_cell.angle_gamma   90.00
#
_symmetry.space_group_name_H-M   'P 1'
#
loop_
_entity.id
_entity.type
_entity.pdbx_description
1 polymer ?
#
loop_
_entity_poly.entity_id
_entity_poly.type
_entity_poly.pdbx_seq_one_letter_code
_entity_poly.pdbx_strand_id
1 'polypeptide(L)'
;YPFDSNRGAALSFGNHIGDKDYPLQTFHMVNSLVTGYADDVLMANNKEGVTANYHFYNCILRTPKPKETALLSNFTDVIWENNKDYPDGGSKQFLLVDGDKQKYDFHLKKAEKGEKYPAINAGLALGDTRFATDHDGKQRDSKPDIGCYELIAN
;
A
#
# COMPACT_ATOMS: atom_id res chain seq x y z
N TYR A 1 8.52 -21.68 2.21
CA TYR A 1 9.15 -21.13 0.99
C TYR A 1 8.71 -22.02 -0.19
N PRO A 2 8.29 -21.50 -1.36
CA PRO A 2 7.11 -20.67 -1.62
C PRO A 2 6.40 -21.14 -2.91
N PHE A 3 5.57 -22.19 -2.88
CA PHE A 3 4.79 -22.62 -4.07
C PHE A 3 3.45 -23.27 -3.70
N ASP A 4 2.76 -22.73 -2.70
CA ASP A 4 1.31 -22.85 -2.69
C ASP A 4 0.75 -21.58 -3.38
N SER A 5 -0.33 -21.74 -4.13
CA SER A 5 -0.98 -20.67 -4.89
C SER A 5 -1.71 -19.66 -4.00
N ASN A 6 -1.72 -19.84 -2.67
CA ASN A 6 -2.27 -18.88 -1.73
C ASN A 6 -1.18 -17.85 -1.42
N ARG A 7 -0.97 -16.95 -2.39
CA ARG A 7 -0.25 -15.70 -2.15
C ARG A 7 -0.99 -15.00 -1.01
N GLY A 8 -0.41 -15.06 0.19
CA GLY A 8 -0.99 -14.50 1.40
C GLY A 8 -1.12 -12.97 1.30
N ALA A 9 -1.44 -12.35 2.42
CA ALA A 9 -1.54 -10.89 2.49
C ALA A 9 -0.21 -10.22 2.09
N ALA A 10 -0.31 -9.09 1.38
CA ALA A 10 0.83 -8.18 1.21
C ALA A 10 1.19 -7.51 2.53
N LEU A 11 0.19 -7.25 3.38
CA LEU A 11 0.35 -6.81 4.75
C LEU A 11 -0.63 -7.55 5.65
N SER A 12 -0.11 -8.22 6.68
CA SER A 12 -0.90 -8.73 7.78
C SER A 12 -0.44 -8.10 9.09
N PHE A 13 -1.40 -7.64 9.89
CA PHE A 13 -1.16 -7.06 11.20
C PHE A 13 -2.26 -7.49 12.17
N GLY A 14 -2.00 -7.40 13.46
CA GLY A 14 -2.94 -7.81 14.48
C GLY A 14 -2.42 -7.50 15.87
N ASN A 15 -3.28 -7.72 16.87
CA ASN A 15 -2.98 -7.45 18.27
C ASN A 15 -2.92 -8.74 19.12
N HIS A 16 -2.85 -9.91 18.48
CA HIS A 16 -2.76 -11.21 19.17
C HIS A 16 -2.12 -12.26 18.27
N ILE A 17 -1.56 -13.32 18.88
CA ILE A 17 -1.14 -14.55 18.20
C ILE A 17 -1.55 -15.73 19.07
N GLY A 18 -2.47 -16.55 18.58
CA GLY A 18 -3.08 -17.62 19.37
C GLY A 18 -3.82 -17.03 20.58
N ASP A 19 -3.57 -17.57 21.77
CA ASP A 19 -4.20 -17.09 23.01
C ASP A 19 -3.48 -15.89 23.63
N LYS A 20 -2.34 -15.47 23.07
CA LYS A 20 -1.50 -14.41 23.65
C LYS A 20 -1.78 -13.06 23.02
N ASP A 21 -2.06 -12.09 23.88
CA ASP A 21 -2.31 -10.71 23.49
C ASP A 21 -1.00 -9.94 23.26
N TYR A 22 -0.96 -9.19 22.18
CA TYR A 22 0.11 -8.28 21.78
C TYR A 22 -0.51 -6.92 21.42
N PRO A 23 -0.86 -6.09 22.43
CA PRO A 23 -1.50 -4.79 22.19
C PRO A 23 -0.75 -3.96 21.14
N LEU A 24 -1.42 -3.61 20.04
CA LEU A 24 -0.84 -2.78 18.99
C LEU A 24 -0.96 -1.32 19.43
N GLN A 25 0.10 -0.82 20.06
CA GLN A 25 0.11 0.49 20.70
C GLN A 25 0.10 1.65 19.69
N THR A 26 0.80 1.48 18.56
CA THR A 26 0.83 2.43 17.44
C THR A 26 1.31 1.70 16.20
N PHE A 27 0.56 1.86 15.11
CA PHE A 27 0.98 1.51 13.76
C PHE A 27 0.48 2.58 12.81
N HIS A 28 1.35 3.47 12.34
CA HIS A 28 1.00 4.47 11.35
C HIS A 28 1.68 4.15 10.03
N MET A 29 0.89 4.10 8.97
CA MET A 29 1.37 3.90 7.61
C MET A 29 1.00 5.14 6.80
N VAL A 30 1.98 5.77 6.16
CA VAL A 30 1.81 7.03 5.44
C VAL A 30 2.37 6.89 4.04
N ASN A 31 1.70 7.44 3.02
CA ASN A 31 2.17 7.44 1.62
C ASN A 31 2.63 6.06 1.11
N SER A 32 2.00 4.99 1.59
CA SER A 32 2.43 3.63 1.29
C SER A 32 1.45 2.90 0.38
N LEU A 33 1.99 2.01 -0.44
CA LEU A 33 1.26 1.18 -1.39
C LEU A 33 1.24 -0.27 -0.87
N VAL A 34 0.05 -0.76 -0.47
CA VAL A 34 -0.19 -2.17 -0.13
C VAL A 34 -0.98 -2.79 -1.27
N THR A 35 -0.28 -3.52 -2.12
CA THR A 35 -0.85 -4.10 -3.34
C THR A 35 -0.27 -5.48 -3.64
N GLY A 36 -0.85 -6.16 -4.63
CA GLY A 36 -0.46 -7.49 -5.03
C GLY A 36 -1.31 -8.01 -6.19
N TYR A 37 -1.33 -9.32 -6.35
CA TYR A 37 -2.06 -9.99 -7.42
C TYR A 37 -3.53 -10.26 -7.09
N ALA A 38 -3.85 -10.42 -5.82
CA ALA A 38 -5.22 -10.65 -5.34
C ALA A 38 -5.95 -9.33 -5.12
N ASP A 39 -7.28 -9.36 -5.08
CA ASP A 39 -8.10 -8.16 -4.84
C ASP A 39 -8.22 -7.80 -3.35
N ASP A 40 -7.77 -8.69 -2.46
CA ASP A 40 -7.69 -8.46 -1.03
C ASP A 40 -6.35 -8.94 -0.49
N VAL A 41 -5.49 -8.00 -0.11
CA VAL A 41 -4.13 -8.27 0.36
C VAL A 41 -3.80 -7.59 1.70
N LEU A 42 -4.80 -7.07 2.41
CA LEU A 42 -4.64 -6.45 3.72
C LEU A 42 -5.39 -7.23 4.79
N MET A 43 -4.67 -7.89 5.69
CA MET A 43 -5.28 -8.73 6.72
C MET A 43 -5.09 -8.13 8.11
N ALA A 44 -6.19 -7.63 8.68
CA ALA A 44 -6.24 -7.18 10.08
C ALA A 44 -6.81 -8.30 10.96
N ASN A 45 -5.99 -8.84 11.87
CA ASN A 45 -6.39 -9.87 12.82
C ASN A 45 -6.38 -9.30 14.25
N ASN A 46 -7.39 -8.50 14.56
CA ASN A 46 -7.54 -7.89 15.87
C ASN A 46 -8.56 -8.67 16.72
N LYS A 47 -8.14 -9.03 17.93
CA LYS A 47 -8.98 -9.56 19.00
C LYS A 47 -9.67 -8.40 19.71
N GLU A 48 -10.97 -8.54 19.91
CA GLU A 48 -11.79 -7.59 20.67
C GLU A 48 -11.29 -7.47 22.11
N GLY A 49 -11.35 -6.27 22.68
CA GLY A 49 -10.88 -5.98 24.04
C GLY A 49 -9.37 -5.82 24.19
N VAL A 50 -8.59 -6.07 23.13
CA VAL A 50 -7.14 -5.82 23.09
C VAL A 50 -6.87 -4.57 22.26
N THR A 51 -5.96 -3.69 22.72
CA THR A 51 -5.64 -2.43 22.02
C THR A 51 -5.20 -2.69 20.57
N ALA A 52 -5.80 -1.96 19.63
CA ALA A 52 -5.49 -2.01 18.20
C ALA A 52 -5.42 -0.59 17.61
N ASN A 53 -4.37 0.14 17.95
CA ASN A 53 -4.17 1.52 17.48
C ASN A 53 -3.36 1.50 16.18
N TYR A 54 -4.06 1.52 15.05
CA TYR A 54 -3.46 1.62 13.73
C TYR A 54 -4.14 2.68 12.88
N HIS A 55 -3.39 3.30 11.99
CA HIS A 55 -3.91 4.29 11.07
C HIS A 55 -3.17 4.31 9.74
N PHE A 56 -3.92 4.43 8.65
CA PHE A 56 -3.39 4.56 7.29
C PHE A 56 -3.71 5.95 6.75
N TYR A 57 -2.70 6.71 6.35
CA TYR A 57 -2.81 8.08 5.85
C TYR A 57 -2.28 8.17 4.42
N ASN A 58 -3.10 8.64 3.47
CA ASN A 58 -2.72 8.81 2.07
C ASN A 58 -2.08 7.54 1.48
N CYS A 59 -2.66 6.38 1.79
CA CYS A 59 -2.20 5.09 1.29
C CYS A 59 -3.03 4.62 0.09
N ILE A 60 -2.46 3.71 -0.70
CA ILE A 60 -3.21 2.87 -1.62
C ILE A 60 -3.29 1.48 -1.01
N LEU A 61 -4.51 0.99 -0.80
CA LEU A 61 -4.76 -0.32 -0.23
C LEU A 61 -5.59 -1.14 -1.21
N ARG A 62 -5.05 -2.27 -1.67
CA ARG A 62 -5.78 -3.24 -2.49
C ARG A 62 -6.55 -4.22 -1.60
N THR A 63 -7.72 -3.77 -1.19
CA THR A 63 -8.65 -4.49 -0.32
C THR A 63 -10.04 -3.88 -0.49
N PRO A 64 -11.13 -4.65 -0.30
CA PRO A 64 -12.46 -4.10 -0.23
C PRO A 64 -12.54 -2.98 0.82
N LYS A 65 -13.15 -1.85 0.45
CA LYS A 65 -13.40 -0.76 1.38
C LYS A 65 -14.32 -1.25 2.52
N PRO A 66 -13.93 -1.05 3.79
CA PRO A 66 -14.78 -1.39 4.92
C PRO A 66 -16.14 -0.67 4.85
N LYS A 67 -17.20 -1.35 5.32
CA LYS A 67 -18.55 -0.77 5.40
C LYS A 67 -18.81 -0.08 6.74
N GLU A 68 -18.11 -0.50 7.79
CA GLU A 68 -18.31 -0.02 9.14
C GLU A 68 -17.61 1.32 9.36
N THR A 69 -18.37 2.33 9.81
CA THR A 69 -17.85 3.68 10.05
C THR A 69 -16.72 3.70 11.10
N ALA A 70 -16.83 2.88 12.15
CA ALA A 70 -15.81 2.78 13.20
C ALA A 70 -14.49 2.19 12.68
N LEU A 71 -14.54 1.28 11.72
CA LEU A 71 -13.33 0.77 11.07
C LEU A 71 -12.76 1.80 10.09
N LEU A 72 -13.64 2.48 9.34
CA LEU A 72 -13.24 3.53 8.39
C LEU A 72 -12.50 4.70 9.06
N SER A 73 -12.72 4.97 10.36
CA SER A 73 -11.99 6.05 11.05
C SER A 73 -10.49 5.82 11.16
N ASN A 74 -10.00 4.59 10.96
CA ASN A 74 -8.57 4.26 10.96
C ASN A 74 -7.89 4.53 9.58
N PHE A 75 -8.63 5.11 8.63
CA PHE A 75 -8.17 5.36 7.27
C PHE A 75 -8.47 6.81 6.87
N THR A 76 -7.44 7.56 6.51
CA THR A 76 -7.55 8.94 6.03
C THR A 76 -6.97 9.04 4.63
N ASP A 77 -7.75 9.59 3.69
CA ASP A 77 -7.35 9.80 2.29
C ASP A 77 -6.80 8.56 1.60
N VAL A 78 -7.38 7.39 1.91
CA VAL A 78 -6.99 6.11 1.31
C VAL A 78 -7.68 5.87 -0.02
N ILE A 79 -6.88 5.49 -1.02
CA ILE A 79 -7.36 4.95 -2.29
C ILE A 79 -7.57 3.44 -2.13
N TRP A 80 -8.81 3.00 -2.31
CA TRP A 80 -9.19 1.58 -2.30
C TRP A 80 -9.01 0.99 -3.70
N GLU A 81 -7.82 0.44 -3.96
CA GLU A 81 -7.44 -0.08 -5.27
C GLU A 81 -8.28 -1.31 -5.62
N ASN A 82 -8.84 -1.33 -6.83
CA ASN A 82 -9.62 -2.44 -7.36
C ASN A 82 -9.54 -2.46 -8.90
N ASN A 83 -9.82 -3.62 -9.50
CA ASN A 83 -9.72 -3.80 -10.96
C ASN A 83 -10.72 -2.97 -11.79
N LYS A 84 -11.82 -2.50 -11.19
CA LYS A 84 -12.82 -1.72 -11.90
C LYS A 84 -12.36 -0.26 -12.08
N ASP A 85 -11.87 0.35 -11.01
CA ASP A 85 -11.48 1.77 -11.00
C ASP A 85 -10.01 1.99 -11.39
N TYR A 86 -9.19 0.94 -11.25
CA TYR A 86 -7.76 0.90 -11.53
C TYR A 86 -7.35 -0.41 -12.23
N PRO A 87 -7.82 -0.65 -13.47
CA PRO A 87 -7.51 -1.87 -14.22
C PRO A 87 -6.00 -2.07 -14.49
N ASP A 88 -5.24 -0.97 -14.46
CA ASP A 88 -3.79 -0.91 -14.66
C ASP A 88 -3.02 -0.75 -13.33
N GLY A 89 -3.71 -0.78 -12.20
CA GLY A 89 -3.10 -0.83 -10.87
C GLY A 89 -2.51 -2.21 -10.55
N GLY A 90 -2.33 -2.49 -9.26
CA GLY A 90 -1.76 -3.76 -8.84
C GLY A 90 -0.30 -3.90 -9.28
N SER A 91 0.08 -5.08 -9.75
CA SER A 91 1.41 -5.32 -10.31
C SER A 91 1.67 -4.60 -11.64
N LYS A 92 0.65 -4.12 -12.34
CA LYS A 92 0.79 -3.58 -13.70
C LYS A 92 1.40 -2.18 -13.73
N GLN A 93 1.29 -1.42 -12.64
CA GLN A 93 1.84 -0.07 -12.50
C GLN A 93 3.37 -0.05 -12.35
N PHE A 94 4.02 -1.20 -12.15
CA PHE A 94 5.46 -1.30 -11.97
C PHE A 94 6.18 -1.73 -13.26
N LEU A 95 7.46 -1.36 -13.38
CA LEU A 95 8.30 -1.69 -14.54
C LEU A 95 8.44 -3.21 -14.74
N LEU A 96 8.68 -3.99 -13.68
CA LEU A 96 8.84 -5.44 -13.77
C LEU A 96 8.32 -6.16 -12.53
N VAL A 97 7.40 -7.12 -12.73
CA VAL A 97 6.96 -8.04 -11.68
C VAL A 97 6.88 -9.45 -12.26
N ASP A 98 8.03 -10.11 -12.37
CA ASP A 98 8.14 -11.50 -12.81
C ASP A 98 8.19 -12.42 -11.59
N GLY A 99 7.01 -12.88 -11.16
CA GLY A 99 6.86 -13.77 -10.01
C GLY A 99 7.44 -15.17 -10.24
N ASP A 100 7.50 -15.64 -11.49
CA ASP A 100 8.02 -16.96 -11.82
C ASP A 100 9.54 -17.00 -11.67
N LYS A 101 10.21 -15.90 -12.03
CA LYS A 101 11.67 -15.74 -11.88
C LYS A 101 12.10 -15.02 -10.60
N GLN A 102 11.15 -14.61 -9.76
CA GLN A 102 11.40 -13.77 -8.58
C GLN A 102 12.20 -12.50 -8.92
N LYS A 103 11.94 -11.92 -10.09
CA LYS A 103 12.63 -10.74 -10.59
C LYS A 103 11.69 -9.55 -10.56
N TYR A 104 12.05 -8.53 -9.79
CA TYR A 104 11.20 -7.38 -9.51
C TYR A 104 11.92 -6.06 -9.75
N ASP A 105 11.19 -5.12 -10.33
CA ASP A 105 11.51 -3.70 -10.41
C ASP A 105 10.23 -2.93 -10.12
N PHE A 106 10.16 -2.37 -8.91
CA PHE A 106 8.99 -1.68 -8.37
C PHE A 106 8.98 -0.18 -8.67
N HIS A 107 9.87 0.31 -9.55
CA HIS A 107 9.70 1.63 -10.12
C HIS A 107 8.37 1.72 -10.87
N LEU A 108 7.73 2.88 -10.78
CA LEU A 108 6.47 3.13 -11.48
C LEU A 108 6.69 3.26 -12.98
N LYS A 109 5.74 2.77 -13.77
CA LYS A 109 5.65 3.06 -15.21
C LYS A 109 5.18 4.49 -15.42
N LYS A 110 5.71 5.14 -16.45
CA LYS A 110 5.10 6.37 -16.98
C LYS A 110 3.77 5.99 -17.64
N ALA A 111 2.68 6.62 -17.22
CA ALA A 111 1.38 6.37 -17.83
C ALA A 111 1.38 6.78 -19.31
N GLU A 112 1.01 5.85 -20.18
CA GLU A 112 0.72 6.13 -21.59
C GLU A 112 -0.76 6.49 -21.78
N LYS A 113 -1.16 6.87 -23.00
CA LYS A 113 -2.51 7.39 -23.26
C LYS A 113 -3.60 6.38 -22.86
N GLY A 114 -4.29 6.70 -21.75
CA GLY A 114 -5.43 5.95 -21.25
C GLY A 114 -5.12 5.05 -20.04
N GLU A 115 -3.86 4.84 -19.71
CA GLU A 115 -3.46 4.07 -18.53
C GLU A 115 -3.69 4.89 -17.26
N LYS A 116 -4.13 4.22 -16.19
CA LYS A 116 -4.39 4.86 -14.90
C LYS A 116 -3.65 4.15 -13.77
N TYR A 117 -2.50 4.69 -13.40
CA TYR A 117 -1.70 4.22 -12.26
C TYR A 117 -2.05 5.02 -10.99
N PRO A 118 -2.62 4.39 -9.94
CA PRO A 118 -3.09 5.11 -8.75
C PRO A 118 -1.98 5.75 -7.93
N ALA A 119 -0.75 5.25 -8.03
CA ALA A 119 0.38 5.73 -7.25
C ALA A 119 0.91 7.10 -7.70
N ILE A 120 0.73 7.46 -8.97
CA ILE A 120 1.34 8.65 -9.56
C ILE A 120 0.65 9.92 -9.02
N ASN A 121 1.42 10.85 -8.48
CA ASN A 121 0.99 12.15 -7.95
C ASN A 121 -0.12 12.07 -6.87
N ALA A 122 -0.19 10.95 -6.15
CA ALA A 122 -1.26 10.68 -5.18
C ALA A 122 -0.82 10.83 -3.71
N GLY A 123 0.47 11.02 -3.46
CA GLY A 123 1.04 11.10 -2.13
C GLY A 123 0.85 12.47 -1.49
N LEU A 124 0.87 12.49 -0.16
CA LEU A 124 0.92 13.71 0.63
C LEU A 124 2.34 14.26 0.64
N ALA A 125 2.54 15.54 0.28
CA ALA A 125 3.81 16.20 0.47
C ALA A 125 4.12 16.34 1.97
N LEU A 126 5.10 15.56 2.46
CA LEU A 126 5.51 15.58 3.86
C LEU A 126 6.59 16.66 4.06
N GLY A 127 6.38 17.58 5.00
CA GLY A 127 7.34 18.65 5.30
C GLY A 127 8.60 18.21 6.04
N ASP A 128 8.73 16.92 6.37
CA ASP A 128 9.87 16.37 7.08
C ASP A 128 10.93 15.87 6.09
N THR A 129 12.15 16.39 6.26
CA THR A 129 13.32 16.10 5.41
C THR A 129 13.66 14.62 5.27
N ARG A 130 13.26 13.76 6.23
CA ARG A 130 13.45 12.32 6.16
C ARG A 130 12.68 11.66 5.01
N PHE A 131 11.64 12.35 4.51
CA PHE A 131 10.83 11.91 3.37
C PHE A 131 11.08 12.74 2.11
N ALA A 132 12.14 13.56 2.09
CA ALA A 132 12.45 14.44 0.97
C ALA A 132 12.90 13.68 -0.28
N THR A 133 13.46 12.48 -0.11
CA THR A 133 13.92 11.63 -1.21
C THR A 133 13.24 10.28 -1.22
N ASP A 134 13.14 9.69 -2.40
CA ASP A 134 12.69 8.32 -2.58
C ASP A 134 13.81 7.30 -2.24
N HIS A 135 13.55 6.01 -2.51
CA HIS A 135 14.48 4.92 -2.26
C HIS A 135 15.82 5.06 -3.02
N ASP A 136 15.81 5.67 -4.21
CA ASP A 136 16.99 5.89 -5.04
C ASP A 136 17.74 7.19 -4.68
N GLY A 137 17.23 7.96 -3.72
CA GLY A 137 17.75 9.29 -3.40
C GLY A 137 17.25 10.41 -4.33
N LYS A 138 16.23 10.15 -5.15
CA LYS A 138 15.60 11.16 -6.01
C LYS A 138 14.72 12.06 -5.18
N GLN A 139 14.78 13.37 -5.43
CA GLN A 139 13.95 14.34 -4.73
C GLN A 139 12.48 14.13 -5.07
N ARG A 140 11.64 14.06 -4.04
CA ARG A 140 10.19 14.05 -4.19
C ARG A 140 9.65 15.44 -4.48
N ASP A 141 8.66 15.53 -5.36
CA ASP A 141 8.10 16.81 -5.78
C ASP A 141 6.91 17.26 -4.89
N SER A 142 6.20 18.32 -5.30
CA SER A 142 5.04 18.86 -4.55
C SER A 142 3.82 17.93 -4.49
N LYS A 143 3.80 16.89 -5.32
CA LYS A 143 2.79 15.85 -5.49
C LYS A 143 3.51 14.50 -5.57
N PRO A 144 4.11 14.05 -4.47
CA PRO A 144 4.92 12.84 -4.49
C PRO A 144 4.11 11.63 -4.91
N ASP A 145 4.79 10.62 -5.45
CA ASP A 145 4.15 9.35 -5.74
C ASP A 145 4.00 8.50 -4.46
N ILE A 146 2.90 7.75 -4.35
CA ILE A 146 2.70 6.79 -3.25
C ILE A 146 3.63 5.58 -3.45
N GLY A 147 4.31 5.16 -2.38
CA GLY A 147 5.24 4.04 -2.39
C GLY A 147 6.69 4.49 -2.20
N CYS A 148 7.64 3.64 -2.59
CA CYS A 148 9.07 3.86 -2.30
C CYS A 148 9.81 4.65 -3.37
N TYR A 149 9.25 4.81 -4.56
CA TYR A 149 9.91 5.39 -5.72
C TYR A 149 9.15 6.61 -6.23
N GLU A 150 9.89 7.58 -6.76
CA GLU A 150 9.35 8.73 -7.47
C GLU A 150 9.54 8.56 -8.98
N LEU A 151 8.46 8.70 -9.75
CA LEU A 151 8.50 8.78 -11.19
C LEU A 151 8.95 10.18 -11.61
N ILE A 152 10.23 10.30 -11.93
CA ILE A 152 10.73 11.51 -12.58
C ILE A 152 10.18 11.55 -14.01
N ALA A 153 9.39 12.57 -14.31
CA ALA A 153 9.04 12.89 -15.68
C ALA A 153 10.31 13.35 -16.42
N ASN A 154 10.95 12.44 -17.16
CA ASN A 154 11.86 12.81 -18.24
C ASN A 154 11.08 13.55 -19.34
#